data_AF-A0A4Q1F2V0-F1
#
_entry.id   AF-A0A4Q1F2V0-F1
#
_cell.length_a   1.000
_cell.length_b   1.000
_cell.length_c   1.000
_cell.angle_alpha   90.00
_cell.angle_beta   90.00
_cell.angle_gamma   90.00
#
_symmetry.space_group_name_H-M   'P 1'
#
loop_
_entity.id
_entity.type
_entity.pdbx_description
1 polymer ?
#
loop_
_entity_poly.entity_id
_entity_poly.type
_entity_poly.pdbx_seq_one_letter_code
_entity_poly.pdbx_strand_id
1 'polypeptide(L)'
;MKKLSLIFIFFSIVGFAQQDAQYTQYMYNTINVNPAYAGSRGVMSVFGLYRTQWIGLDGAPKTSSFSLNTPINNSDIGIGISLVNDKIGPTNENTLSTDISYSIPTSETFKLSFGIKATANLFNLDINKLNPEDQGDPQFQDLNNKFSPNIGAGVYWHSDKAYVGFSIPNFIETNRYDDNDVAIFKDKINYYLMAGYVFDLNYYLKFKPAVLTKMVQGAPLQVDLSGNFMFNEKFVVGLAYRWSASLSAMAGFQVSEGMYIGYAYDRETTKLNNYNSGSHEIFLRFEFFNNYNKMISPRFF
;
A
#
# COMPACT_ATOMS: atom_id res chain seq x y z
N MET A 1 -52.10 14.27 3.25
CA MET A 1 -50.93 14.35 4.15
C MET A 1 -50.64 12.99 4.73
N LYS A 2 -49.36 12.58 4.71
CA LYS A 2 -48.76 11.40 5.38
C LYS A 2 -49.24 10.03 4.89
N LYS A 3 -48.42 9.39 4.04
CA LYS A 3 -48.06 7.96 4.09
C LYS A 3 -46.93 7.69 3.09
N LEU A 4 -45.71 8.07 3.48
CA LEU A 4 -44.47 7.54 2.91
C LEU A 4 -43.51 7.31 4.08
N SER A 5 -43.65 6.16 4.73
CA SER A 5 -42.68 5.66 5.71
C SER A 5 -42.48 4.20 5.42
N LEU A 6 -41.67 3.95 4.41
CA LEU A 6 -41.09 2.65 4.16
C LEU A 6 -39.78 2.91 3.43
N ILE A 7 -38.71 3.16 4.17
CA ILE A 7 -37.32 3.14 3.68
C ILE A 7 -36.40 3.21 4.91
N PHE A 8 -35.37 2.37 4.89
CA PHE A 8 -34.27 2.22 5.86
C PHE A 8 -34.55 1.48 7.18
N ILE A 9 -34.73 0.17 7.07
CA ILE A 9 -34.16 -0.78 8.03
C ILE A 9 -33.31 -1.76 7.22
N PHE A 10 -32.05 -1.42 6.98
CA PHE A 10 -30.99 -2.36 6.61
C PHE A 10 -29.65 -1.67 6.80
N PHE A 11 -29.13 -1.65 8.03
CA PHE A 11 -27.71 -1.45 8.31
C PHE A 11 -27.37 -2.11 9.65
N SER A 12 -27.52 -3.43 9.70
CA SER A 12 -26.75 -4.25 10.65
C SER A 12 -25.38 -4.45 10.01
N ILE A 13 -24.43 -3.57 10.36
CA ILE A 13 -23.04 -3.69 9.92
C ILE A 13 -22.42 -4.78 10.80
N VAL A 14 -22.37 -6.00 10.29
CA VAL A 14 -21.53 -7.06 10.87
C VAL A 14 -20.10 -6.75 10.45
N GLY A 15 -19.31 -6.25 11.40
CA GLY A 15 -17.93 -5.84 11.17
C GLY A 15 -17.01 -7.05 10.99
N PHE A 16 -16.66 -7.36 9.74
CA PHE A 16 -15.49 -8.16 9.40
C PHE A 16 -14.41 -7.20 8.85
N ALA A 17 -13.64 -6.59 9.75
CA ALA A 17 -12.61 -5.61 9.43
C ALA A 17 -11.24 -6.28 9.40
N GLN A 18 -10.88 -6.91 8.28
CA GLN A 18 -9.50 -7.27 7.99
C GLN A 18 -9.08 -6.52 6.74
N GLN A 19 -7.98 -5.78 6.87
CA GLN A 19 -7.50 -4.84 5.87
C GLN A 19 -5.99 -4.94 5.82
N ASP A 20 -5.42 -5.18 4.63
CA ASP A 20 -3.97 -5.11 4.43
C ASP A 20 -3.41 -3.80 4.96
N ALA A 21 -2.13 -3.82 5.33
CA ALA A 21 -1.37 -2.64 5.72
C ALA A 21 -1.65 -1.46 4.77
N GLN A 22 -2.05 -0.34 5.38
CA GLN A 22 -2.37 0.90 4.67
C GLN A 22 -1.17 1.83 4.68
N TYR A 23 -0.91 2.49 3.54
CA TYR A 23 0.19 3.42 3.37
C TYR A 23 -0.36 4.79 3.00
N THR A 24 0.11 5.84 3.66
CA THR A 24 -0.25 7.22 3.27
C THR A 24 0.50 7.63 2.01
N GLN A 25 1.78 7.26 1.94
CA GLN A 25 2.67 7.58 0.84
C GLN A 25 2.72 6.45 -0.21
N TYR A 26 1.57 5.83 -0.50
CA TYR A 26 1.42 4.70 -1.43
C TYR A 26 2.03 4.97 -2.81
N MET A 27 1.99 6.23 -3.26
CA MET A 27 2.47 6.68 -4.56
C MET A 27 4.00 6.62 -4.73
N TYR A 28 4.74 6.36 -3.64
CA TYR A 28 6.19 6.18 -3.66
C TYR A 28 6.61 4.70 -3.53
N ASN A 29 5.73 3.81 -3.05
CA ASN A 29 5.99 2.36 -2.92
C ASN A 29 4.96 1.52 -3.68
N THR A 30 4.76 1.85 -4.95
CA THR A 30 3.72 1.25 -5.79
C THR A 30 3.87 -0.26 -5.97
N ILE A 31 5.08 -0.82 -5.83
CA ILE A 31 5.31 -2.26 -6.00
C ILE A 31 4.55 -3.14 -4.98
N ASN A 32 4.28 -2.62 -3.79
CA ASN A 32 3.46 -3.33 -2.81
C ASN A 32 2.00 -3.46 -3.26
N VAL A 33 1.53 -2.53 -4.09
CA VAL A 33 0.13 -2.44 -4.53
C VAL A 33 -0.06 -2.99 -5.93
N ASN A 34 0.92 -2.85 -6.84
CA ASN A 34 0.80 -3.30 -8.22
C ASN A 34 2.10 -3.94 -8.73
N PRO A 35 2.13 -5.26 -9.01
CA PRO A 35 3.33 -5.94 -9.50
C PRO A 35 3.80 -5.43 -10.87
N ALA A 36 2.91 -4.87 -11.69
CA ALA A 36 3.27 -4.32 -12.98
C ALA A 36 4.12 -3.04 -12.89
N TYR A 37 4.30 -2.48 -11.68
CA TYR A 37 5.19 -1.36 -11.43
C TYR A 37 6.68 -1.74 -11.44
N ALA A 38 7.03 -3.01 -11.23
CA ALA A 38 8.42 -3.44 -11.11
C ALA A 38 9.25 -2.96 -12.33
N GLY A 39 10.39 -2.30 -12.07
CA GLY A 39 11.28 -1.80 -13.11
C GLY A 39 10.80 -0.55 -13.87
N SER A 40 9.60 -0.02 -13.60
CA SER A 40 9.05 1.16 -14.30
C SER A 40 9.88 2.44 -14.11
N ARG A 41 10.62 2.54 -13.00
CA ARG A 41 11.53 3.67 -12.73
C ARG A 41 12.74 3.71 -13.66
N GLY A 42 13.07 2.61 -14.34
CA GLY A 42 14.19 2.53 -15.27
C GLY A 42 15.58 2.40 -14.61
N VAL A 43 15.62 2.33 -13.27
CA VAL A 43 16.83 2.07 -12.46
C VAL A 43 16.51 1.12 -11.33
N MET A 44 17.55 0.57 -10.71
CA MET A 44 17.39 -0.15 -9.46
C MET A 44 17.00 0.82 -8.34
N SER A 45 15.83 0.60 -7.75
CA SER A 45 15.26 1.38 -6.67
C SER A 45 15.10 0.51 -5.44
N VAL A 46 15.66 0.97 -4.33
CA VAL A 46 15.48 0.41 -2.99
C VAL A 46 14.60 1.37 -2.19
N PHE A 47 13.66 0.83 -1.44
CA PHE A 47 12.71 1.61 -0.66
C PHE A 47 12.53 0.97 0.71
N GLY A 48 12.59 1.79 1.76
CA GLY A 48 12.29 1.38 3.13
C GLY A 48 11.24 2.32 3.72
N LEU A 49 10.26 1.77 4.42
CA LEU A 49 9.20 2.53 5.07
C LEU A 49 8.90 1.95 6.45
N TYR A 50 8.66 2.84 7.40
CA TYR A 50 8.20 2.49 8.73
C TYR A 50 7.00 3.35 9.10
N ARG A 51 5.95 2.71 9.61
CA ARG A 51 4.70 3.35 9.96
C ARG A 51 4.24 2.89 11.34
N THR A 52 3.84 3.84 12.17
CA THR A 52 3.20 3.60 13.46
C THR A 52 1.83 4.25 13.45
N GLN A 53 0.78 3.45 13.59
CA GLN A 53 -0.60 3.93 13.55
C GLN A 53 -1.13 4.20 14.95
N TRP A 54 -2.01 5.18 15.06
CA TRP A 54 -2.80 5.48 16.25
C TRP A 54 -1.97 5.53 17.54
N ILE A 55 -0.95 6.40 17.56
CA ILE A 55 -0.07 6.57 18.71
C ILE A 55 -0.89 6.85 19.98
N GLY A 56 -0.58 6.10 21.04
CA GLY A 56 -1.29 6.15 22.32
C GLY A 56 -2.26 5.00 22.53
N LEU A 57 -2.62 4.25 21.48
CA LEU A 57 -3.36 3.00 21.62
C LEU A 57 -2.40 1.82 21.81
N ASP A 58 -2.65 1.02 22.84
CA ASP A 58 -1.90 -0.21 23.04
C ASP A 58 -2.29 -1.25 21.98
N GLY A 59 -1.29 -2.00 21.52
CA GLY A 59 -1.45 -2.94 20.41
C GLY A 59 -1.72 -2.30 19.04
N ALA A 60 -1.57 -0.97 18.89
CA ALA A 60 -1.81 -0.31 17.61
C ALA A 60 -0.87 -0.81 16.49
N PRO A 61 -1.33 -0.80 15.22
CA PRO A 61 -0.57 -1.32 14.10
C PRO A 61 0.80 -0.66 13.93
N LYS A 62 1.83 -1.50 13.72
CA LYS A 62 3.17 -1.07 13.31
C LYS A 62 3.57 -1.85 12.07
N THR A 63 3.85 -1.13 11.00
CA THR A 63 4.18 -1.72 9.70
C THR A 63 5.56 -1.28 9.27
N SER A 64 6.39 -2.24 8.86
CA SER A 64 7.67 -2.00 8.22
C SER A 64 7.64 -2.60 6.82
N SER A 65 8.12 -1.86 5.82
CA SER A 65 8.24 -2.38 4.46
C SER A 65 9.63 -2.10 3.91
N PHE A 66 10.18 -3.09 3.25
CA PHE A 66 11.37 -2.97 2.42
C PHE A 66 11.04 -3.48 1.03
N SER A 67 11.44 -2.76 -0.01
CA SER A 67 11.29 -3.23 -1.38
C SER A 67 12.51 -2.87 -2.22
N LEU A 68 12.82 -3.74 -3.17
CA LEU A 68 13.84 -3.53 -4.18
C LEU A 68 13.23 -3.90 -5.52
N ASN A 69 13.37 -3.04 -6.52
CA ASN A 69 12.96 -3.38 -7.88
C ASN A 69 13.91 -2.77 -8.90
N THR A 70 14.05 -3.44 -10.03
CA THR A 70 14.96 -3.04 -11.10
C THR A 70 14.44 -3.51 -12.45
N PRO A 71 14.65 -2.75 -13.54
CA PRO A 71 14.56 -3.31 -14.88
C PRO A 71 15.72 -4.30 -15.11
N ILE A 72 15.50 -5.29 -15.97
CA ILE A 72 16.55 -6.16 -16.49
C ILE A 72 17.12 -5.51 -17.77
N ASN A 73 18.44 -5.37 -17.82
CA ASN A 73 19.14 -4.74 -18.95
C ASN A 73 18.81 -5.41 -20.28
N ASN A 74 18.65 -4.58 -21.33
CA ASN A 74 18.37 -5.01 -22.70
C ASN A 74 17.12 -5.89 -22.83
N SER A 75 16.15 -5.69 -21.93
CA SER A 75 14.85 -6.37 -21.98
C SER A 75 13.74 -5.42 -21.55
N ASP A 76 12.50 -5.80 -21.86
CA ASP A 76 11.30 -5.12 -21.36
C ASP A 76 10.79 -5.71 -20.04
N ILE A 77 11.63 -6.46 -19.34
CA ILE A 77 11.30 -7.15 -18.09
C ILE A 77 11.72 -6.30 -16.89
N GLY A 78 10.84 -6.20 -15.89
CA GLY A 78 11.16 -5.70 -14.57
C GLY A 78 11.03 -6.81 -13.53
N ILE A 79 11.88 -6.75 -12.50
CA ILE A 79 11.80 -7.65 -11.35
C ILE A 79 11.75 -6.85 -10.06
N GLY A 80 11.13 -7.41 -9.03
CA GLY A 80 11.18 -6.84 -7.71
C GLY A 80 10.95 -7.85 -6.61
N ILE A 81 11.37 -7.46 -5.41
CA ILE A 81 11.21 -8.19 -4.18
C ILE A 81 10.72 -7.21 -3.12
N SER A 82 9.78 -7.62 -2.30
CA SER A 82 9.29 -6.83 -1.18
C SER A 82 9.13 -7.70 0.06
N LEU A 83 9.46 -7.12 1.21
CA LEU A 83 9.23 -7.67 2.53
C LEU A 83 8.36 -6.68 3.29
N VAL A 84 7.23 -7.15 3.81
CA VAL A 84 6.35 -6.37 4.68
C VAL A 84 6.24 -7.12 6.00
N ASN A 85 6.55 -6.44 7.08
CA ASN A 85 6.25 -6.90 8.43
C ASN A 85 5.12 -6.03 8.99
N ASP A 86 4.00 -6.65 9.34
CA ASP A 86 2.87 -5.97 9.95
C ASP A 86 2.54 -6.58 11.31
N LYS A 87 2.52 -5.74 12.33
CA LYS A 87 2.27 -6.14 13.72
C LYS A 87 1.05 -5.41 14.25
N ILE A 88 0.02 -6.16 14.64
CA ILE A 88 -1.24 -5.62 15.15
C ILE A 88 -1.57 -6.36 16.44
N GLY A 89 -1.46 -5.69 17.59
CA GLY A 89 -1.68 -6.30 18.90
C GLY A 89 -0.86 -7.59 19.09
N PRO A 90 -1.52 -8.76 19.27
CA PRO A 90 -0.86 -10.04 19.45
C PRO A 90 -0.39 -10.69 18.14
N THR A 91 -0.82 -10.20 16.97
CA THR A 91 -0.46 -10.79 15.68
C THR A 91 0.79 -10.15 15.09
N ASN A 92 1.53 -10.95 14.33
CA ASN A 92 2.66 -10.53 13.52
C ASN A 92 2.61 -11.29 12.20
N GLU A 93 2.61 -10.56 11.08
CA GLU A 93 2.58 -11.11 9.74
C GLU A 93 3.80 -10.65 8.95
N ASN A 94 4.52 -11.61 8.38
CA ASN A 94 5.64 -11.35 7.49
C ASN A 94 5.28 -11.81 6.08
N THR A 95 5.22 -10.86 5.16
CA THR A 95 4.91 -11.08 3.76
C THR A 95 6.17 -10.89 2.94
N LEU A 96 6.65 -11.97 2.31
CA LEU A 96 7.69 -11.92 1.30
C LEU A 96 7.03 -12.03 -0.07
N SER A 97 7.28 -11.07 -0.95
CA SER A 97 6.74 -11.08 -2.31
C SER A 97 7.83 -10.92 -3.34
N THR A 98 7.64 -11.57 -4.48
CA THR A 98 8.46 -11.43 -5.68
C THR A 98 7.56 -11.05 -6.84
N ASP A 99 7.97 -10.04 -7.60
CA ASP A 99 7.22 -9.43 -8.68
C ASP A 99 8.00 -9.57 -9.99
N ILE A 100 7.32 -9.94 -11.07
CA ILE A 100 7.87 -9.92 -12.43
C ILE A 100 6.92 -9.11 -13.29
N SER A 101 7.45 -8.17 -14.07
CA SER A 101 6.70 -7.36 -15.01
C SER A 101 7.25 -7.47 -16.43
N TYR A 102 6.37 -7.31 -17.41
CA TYR A 102 6.71 -7.21 -18.83
C TYR A 102 6.04 -5.98 -19.43
N SER A 103 6.82 -5.11 -20.08
CA SER A 103 6.36 -3.81 -20.57
C SER A 103 6.28 -3.77 -22.10
N ILE A 104 5.15 -3.32 -22.63
CA ILE A 104 4.95 -3.16 -24.08
C ILE A 104 4.84 -1.66 -24.39
N PRO A 105 5.68 -1.09 -25.27
CA PRO A 105 5.49 0.30 -25.70
C PRO A 105 4.18 0.41 -26.48
N THR A 106 3.27 1.25 -25.99
CA THR A 106 2.00 1.56 -26.68
C THR A 106 2.10 2.82 -27.53
N SER A 107 3.09 3.68 -27.24
CA SER A 107 3.46 4.86 -28.04
C SER A 107 4.92 5.23 -27.76
N GLU A 108 5.42 6.32 -28.35
CA GLU A 108 6.76 6.85 -28.08
C GLU A 108 6.99 7.21 -26.61
N THR A 109 5.93 7.57 -25.89
CA THR A 109 6.01 8.07 -24.50
C THR A 109 5.29 7.18 -23.49
N PHE A 110 4.45 6.23 -23.92
CA PHE A 110 3.67 5.37 -23.04
C PHE A 110 4.06 3.89 -23.16
N LYS A 111 4.06 3.22 -22.00
CA LYS A 111 4.25 1.78 -21.87
C LYS A 111 3.09 1.17 -21.11
N LEU A 112 2.64 0.00 -21.55
CA LEU A 112 1.69 -0.84 -20.86
C LEU A 112 2.44 -2.03 -20.27
N SER A 113 2.51 -2.08 -18.94
CA SER A 113 3.17 -3.14 -18.20
C SER A 113 2.15 -4.11 -17.65
N PHE A 114 2.44 -5.40 -17.76
CA PHE A 114 1.71 -6.49 -17.11
C PHE A 114 2.62 -7.07 -16.03
N GLY A 115 2.07 -7.39 -14.87
CA GLY A 115 2.85 -7.91 -13.76
C GLY A 115 2.17 -9.08 -13.08
N ILE A 116 2.99 -10.01 -12.61
CA ILE A 116 2.60 -11.12 -11.76
C ILE A 116 3.36 -11.03 -10.44
N LYS A 117 2.70 -11.44 -9.36
CA LYS A 117 3.21 -11.46 -8.00
C LYS A 117 3.11 -12.87 -7.46
N ALA A 118 4.17 -13.33 -6.80
CA ALA A 118 4.10 -14.49 -5.93
C ALA A 118 4.41 -14.03 -4.50
N THR A 119 3.64 -14.52 -3.55
CA THR A 119 3.70 -14.08 -2.15
C THR A 119 3.76 -15.28 -1.23
N ALA A 120 4.58 -15.15 -0.19
CA ALA A 120 4.71 -16.06 0.94
C ALA A 120 4.37 -15.28 2.21
N ASN A 121 3.24 -15.58 2.83
CA ASN A 121 2.84 -14.99 4.10
C ASN A 121 3.17 -15.95 5.24
N LEU A 122 3.77 -15.41 6.30
CA LEU A 122 4.06 -16.11 7.54
C LEU A 122 3.35 -15.39 8.68
N PHE A 123 2.26 -15.99 9.16
CA PHE A 123 1.44 -15.45 10.23
C PHE A 123 1.84 -16.07 11.57
N ASN A 124 1.93 -15.22 12.60
CA ASN A 124 2.21 -15.63 13.96
C ASN A 124 1.28 -14.93 14.94
N LEU A 125 0.70 -15.69 15.87
CA LEU A 125 -0.10 -15.16 16.97
C LEU A 125 0.58 -15.43 18.31
N ASP A 126 0.87 -14.37 19.07
CA ASP A 126 1.38 -14.50 20.43
C ASP A 126 0.22 -14.64 21.43
N ILE A 127 -0.08 -15.88 21.78
CA ILE A 127 -1.17 -16.24 22.69
C ILE A 127 -0.94 -15.69 24.11
N ASN A 128 0.31 -15.46 24.51
CA ASN A 128 0.61 -14.91 25.86
C ASN A 128 0.15 -13.46 26.02
N LYS A 129 -0.14 -12.77 24.91
CA LYS A 129 -0.73 -11.43 24.90
C LYS A 129 -2.25 -11.45 24.84
N LEU A 130 -2.85 -12.64 24.75
CA LEU A 130 -4.28 -12.84 24.83
C LEU A 130 -4.65 -13.19 26.28
N ASN A 131 -5.86 -12.80 26.67
CA ASN A 131 -6.49 -13.27 27.90
C ASN A 131 -7.75 -14.06 27.50
N PRO A 132 -7.62 -15.25 26.90
CA PRO A 132 -8.76 -16.04 26.48
C PRO A 132 -9.55 -16.50 27.71
N GLU A 133 -10.89 -16.49 27.60
CA GLU A 133 -11.79 -17.00 28.64
C GLU A 133 -11.52 -18.49 28.96
N ASP A 134 -11.07 -19.25 27.96
CA ASP A 134 -10.59 -20.63 28.10
C ASP A 134 -9.14 -20.76 27.62
N GLN A 135 -8.22 -21.01 28.55
CA GLN A 135 -6.80 -21.24 28.24
C GLN A 135 -6.55 -22.58 27.52
N GLY A 136 -7.51 -23.49 27.54
CA GLY A 136 -7.48 -24.78 26.84
C GLY A 136 -8.11 -24.76 25.46
N ASP A 137 -8.62 -23.61 24.99
CA ASP A 137 -9.34 -23.49 23.72
C ASP A 137 -8.44 -23.93 22.54
N PRO A 138 -8.80 -25.02 21.82
CA PRO A 138 -8.06 -25.48 20.65
C PRO A 138 -7.91 -24.40 19.56
N GLN A 139 -8.79 -23.39 19.51
CA GLN A 139 -8.75 -22.30 18.54
C GLN A 139 -7.53 -21.38 18.71
N PHE A 140 -6.95 -21.33 19.92
CA PHE A 140 -5.72 -20.58 20.19
C PHE A 140 -4.49 -21.48 20.24
N GLN A 141 -4.58 -22.76 19.84
CA GLN A 141 -3.43 -23.65 19.79
C GLN A 141 -2.83 -23.69 18.36
N ASP A 142 -1.50 -23.66 18.26
CA ASP A 142 -0.73 -23.86 17.02
C ASP A 142 -0.91 -22.80 15.91
N LEU A 143 -0.98 -21.51 16.30
CA LEU A 143 -1.01 -20.36 15.38
C LEU A 143 0.38 -19.71 15.19
N ASN A 144 1.44 -20.47 15.43
CA ASN A 144 2.82 -20.03 15.22
C ASN A 144 3.28 -20.38 13.79
N ASN A 145 3.79 -19.39 13.05
CA ASN A 145 4.36 -19.55 11.71
C ASN A 145 3.44 -20.23 10.67
N LYS A 146 2.15 -19.91 10.66
CA LYS A 146 1.26 -20.39 9.60
C LYS A 146 1.67 -19.78 8.26
N PHE A 147 2.09 -20.65 7.34
CA PHE A 147 2.45 -20.29 5.99
C PHE A 147 1.23 -20.28 5.07
N SER A 148 1.03 -19.20 4.32
CA SER A 148 0.05 -19.15 3.24
C SER A 148 0.67 -18.55 1.97
N PRO A 149 0.70 -19.31 0.85
CA PRO A 149 1.13 -18.76 -0.42
C PRO A 149 0.01 -17.94 -1.04
N ASN A 150 0.38 -16.95 -1.85
CA ASN A 150 -0.55 -16.20 -2.67
C ASN A 150 0.05 -15.88 -4.04
N ILE A 151 -0.82 -15.56 -4.99
CA ILE A 151 -0.44 -15.05 -6.30
C ILE A 151 -1.27 -13.81 -6.60
N GLY A 152 -0.71 -12.89 -7.37
CA GLY A 152 -1.36 -11.67 -7.77
C GLY A 152 -1.03 -11.27 -9.19
N ALA A 153 -1.79 -10.32 -9.72
CA ALA A 153 -1.51 -9.74 -11.02
C ALA A 153 -1.86 -8.26 -11.05
N GLY A 154 -1.29 -7.55 -12.02
CA GLY A 154 -1.56 -6.15 -12.23
C GLY A 154 -1.30 -5.73 -13.67
N VAL A 155 -1.91 -4.62 -14.02
CA VAL A 155 -1.67 -3.87 -15.26
C VAL A 155 -1.33 -2.45 -14.86
N TYR A 156 -0.35 -1.86 -15.54
CA TYR A 156 0.13 -0.52 -15.27
C TYR A 156 0.45 0.19 -16.58
N TRP A 157 -0.37 1.16 -16.94
CA TRP A 157 -0.15 2.00 -18.11
C TRP A 157 0.47 3.31 -17.67
N HIS A 158 1.65 3.63 -18.18
CA HIS A 158 2.47 4.71 -17.64
C HIS A 158 3.34 5.41 -18.68
N SER A 159 3.72 6.64 -18.35
CA SER A 159 4.64 7.50 -19.10
C SER A 159 5.60 8.18 -18.12
N ASP A 160 6.30 9.25 -18.51
CA ASP A 160 7.13 10.00 -17.57
C ASP A 160 6.30 10.86 -16.59
N LYS A 161 5.03 11.15 -16.93
CA LYS A 161 4.18 12.10 -16.20
C LYS A 161 2.85 11.52 -15.72
N ALA A 162 2.26 10.58 -16.45
CA ALA A 162 0.96 10.01 -16.18
C ALA A 162 1.02 8.50 -15.92
N TYR A 163 0.21 8.01 -14.98
CA TYR A 163 0.01 6.58 -14.77
C TYR A 163 -1.43 6.24 -14.42
N VAL A 164 -1.85 5.05 -14.83
CA VAL A 164 -3.07 4.38 -14.40
C VAL A 164 -2.73 2.91 -14.17
N GLY A 165 -3.17 2.36 -13.05
CA GLY A 165 -2.88 0.97 -12.69
C GLY A 165 -4.09 0.30 -12.08
N PHE A 166 -4.25 -0.98 -12.41
CA PHE A 166 -5.21 -1.87 -11.77
C PHE A 166 -4.48 -3.13 -11.30
N SER A 167 -4.77 -3.60 -10.10
CA SER A 167 -4.11 -4.79 -9.57
C SER A 167 -4.95 -5.53 -8.54
N ILE A 168 -4.66 -6.83 -8.45
CA ILE A 168 -5.13 -7.73 -7.43
C ILE A 168 -3.87 -8.42 -6.88
N PRO A 169 -3.27 -7.90 -5.80
CA PRO A 169 -2.00 -8.41 -5.27
C PRO A 169 -2.08 -9.84 -4.74
N ASN A 170 -3.27 -10.25 -4.29
CA ASN A 170 -3.55 -11.53 -3.67
C ASN A 170 -4.90 -12.06 -4.19
N PHE A 171 -4.87 -13.14 -4.97
CA PHE A 171 -6.05 -13.83 -5.50
C PHE A 171 -6.60 -14.90 -4.55
N ILE A 172 -5.74 -15.49 -3.72
CA ILE A 172 -6.12 -16.62 -2.88
C ILE A 172 -6.66 -16.07 -1.55
N GLU A 173 -7.95 -16.33 -1.29
CA GLU A 173 -8.52 -16.12 0.04
C GLU A 173 -8.01 -17.23 0.95
N THR A 174 -7.27 -16.86 1.99
CA THR A 174 -6.82 -17.83 2.99
C THR A 174 -7.72 -17.69 4.21
N ASN A 175 -8.43 -18.77 4.53
CA ASN A 175 -9.04 -18.92 5.84
C ASN A 175 -7.94 -19.45 6.78
N ARG A 176 -7.60 -18.70 7.82
CA ARG A 176 -6.56 -19.11 8.77
C ARG A 176 -7.05 -20.23 9.73
N TYR A 177 -8.35 -20.55 9.72
CA TYR A 177 -8.95 -21.76 10.28
C TYR A 177 -10.34 -22.06 9.66
N ASP A 178 -10.69 -23.34 9.57
CA ASP A 178 -11.98 -23.87 9.11
C ASP A 178 -12.40 -25.00 10.06
N ASP A 179 -13.28 -24.70 11.00
CA ASP A 179 -14.24 -25.65 11.55
C ASP A 179 -15.51 -24.86 11.91
N ASN A 180 -16.66 -25.52 11.74
CA ASN A 180 -18.00 -24.98 11.55
C ASN A 180 -18.28 -23.57 12.13
N ASP A 181 -18.52 -22.63 11.20
CA ASP A 181 -19.23 -21.34 11.32
C ASP A 181 -18.53 -20.07 11.85
N VAL A 182 -17.25 -20.08 12.24
CA VAL A 182 -16.54 -18.79 12.52
C VAL A 182 -15.09 -18.81 12.04
N ALA A 183 -14.85 -18.27 10.83
CA ALA A 183 -13.50 -17.94 10.39
C ALA A 183 -12.96 -16.75 11.22
N ILE A 184 -11.95 -16.99 12.05
CA ILE A 184 -11.35 -15.97 12.93
C ILE A 184 -10.49 -14.98 12.10
N PHE A 185 -9.85 -15.45 11.02
CA PHE A 185 -9.11 -14.60 10.08
C PHE A 185 -9.26 -15.06 8.65
N LYS A 186 -9.80 -14.19 7.79
CA LYS A 186 -10.01 -14.42 6.37
C LYS A 186 -9.35 -13.30 5.57
N ASP A 187 -8.28 -13.64 4.86
CA ASP A 187 -7.76 -12.76 3.82
C ASP A 187 -8.78 -12.69 2.69
N LYS A 188 -9.24 -11.49 2.38
CA LYS A 188 -10.16 -11.24 1.26
C LYS A 188 -9.39 -10.72 0.06
N ILE A 189 -9.96 -10.93 -1.12
CA ILE A 189 -9.42 -10.36 -2.36
C ILE A 189 -9.55 -8.83 -2.30
N ASN A 190 -8.41 -8.15 -2.50
CA ASN A 190 -8.33 -6.70 -2.55
C ASN A 190 -8.11 -6.26 -4.00
N TYR A 191 -9.03 -5.44 -4.53
CA TYR A 191 -8.88 -4.81 -5.83
C TYR A 191 -8.36 -3.38 -5.64
N TYR A 192 -7.28 -3.05 -6.34
CA TYR A 192 -6.68 -1.72 -6.32
C TYR A 192 -6.80 -1.06 -7.69
N LEU A 193 -7.25 0.19 -7.69
CA LEU A 193 -7.22 1.08 -8.85
C LEU A 193 -6.45 2.34 -8.45
N MET A 194 -5.45 2.71 -9.22
CA MET A 194 -4.64 3.90 -8.96
C MET A 194 -4.48 4.74 -10.21
N ALA A 195 -4.37 6.05 -10.02
CA ALA A 195 -4.01 6.96 -11.10
C ALA A 195 -3.27 8.18 -10.55
N GLY A 196 -2.48 8.82 -11.39
CA GLY A 196 -1.83 10.09 -11.06
C GLY A 196 -1.22 10.76 -12.28
N TYR A 197 -1.00 12.07 -12.16
CA TYR A 197 -0.42 12.88 -13.21
C TYR A 197 0.53 13.92 -12.61
N VAL A 198 1.63 14.25 -13.29
CA VAL A 198 2.55 15.32 -12.89
C VAL A 198 2.37 16.51 -13.84
N PHE A 199 1.81 17.59 -13.30
CA PHE A 199 1.68 18.88 -13.98
C PHE A 199 2.93 19.74 -13.71
N ASP A 200 3.61 20.18 -14.77
CA ASP A 200 4.64 21.21 -14.67
C ASP A 200 3.94 22.57 -14.69
N LEU A 201 3.73 23.18 -13.51
CA LEU A 201 3.03 24.48 -13.40
C LEU A 201 3.94 25.62 -13.86
N ASN A 202 5.24 25.51 -13.55
CA ASN A 202 6.30 26.36 -14.07
C ASN A 202 7.65 25.63 -13.95
N TYR A 203 8.75 26.29 -14.29
CA TYR A 203 10.10 25.70 -14.25
C TYR A 203 10.54 25.20 -12.85
N TYR A 204 9.98 25.78 -11.78
CA TYR A 204 10.35 25.53 -10.40
C TYR A 204 9.29 24.77 -9.60
N LEU A 205 8.07 24.66 -10.12
CA LEU A 205 6.92 24.12 -9.39
C LEU A 205 6.19 23.08 -10.22
N LYS A 206 6.03 21.90 -9.62
CA LYS A 206 5.26 20.81 -10.19
C LYS A 206 4.18 20.36 -9.23
N PHE A 207 3.06 19.89 -9.75
CA PHE A 207 1.91 19.42 -8.98
C PHE A 207 1.54 17.99 -9.38
N LYS A 208 1.46 17.09 -8.39
CA LYS A 208 1.08 15.68 -8.56
C LYS A 208 -0.19 15.37 -7.76
N PRO A 209 -1.38 15.42 -8.39
CA PRO A 209 -2.54 14.74 -7.88
C PRO A 209 -2.41 13.23 -8.10
N ALA A 210 -2.84 12.45 -7.13
CA ALA A 210 -2.95 11.00 -7.24
C ALA A 210 -4.19 10.49 -6.49
N VAL A 211 -4.72 9.37 -6.96
CA VAL A 211 -5.83 8.65 -6.36
C VAL A 211 -5.47 7.17 -6.21
N LEU A 212 -5.89 6.57 -5.11
CA LEU A 212 -5.89 5.13 -4.91
C LEU A 212 -7.26 4.71 -4.37
N THR A 213 -7.89 3.78 -5.05
CA THR A 213 -9.14 3.17 -4.63
C THR A 213 -8.87 1.71 -4.28
N LYS A 214 -9.30 1.30 -3.09
CA LYS A 214 -9.24 -0.06 -2.60
C LYS A 214 -10.68 -0.59 -2.43
N MET A 215 -10.97 -1.72 -3.06
CA MET A 215 -12.26 -2.38 -3.00
C MET A 215 -12.10 -3.79 -2.45
N VAL A 216 -12.92 -4.15 -1.48
CA VAL A 216 -12.96 -5.48 -0.86
C VAL A 216 -14.41 -5.90 -0.72
N GLN A 217 -14.72 -7.15 -1.07
CA GLN A 217 -16.08 -7.64 -0.99
C GLN A 217 -16.60 -7.65 0.46
N GLY A 218 -17.69 -6.92 0.69
CA GLY A 218 -18.33 -6.81 2.01
C GLY A 218 -17.67 -5.79 2.96
N ALA A 219 -16.72 -4.98 2.48
CA ALA A 219 -16.21 -3.83 3.23
C ALA A 219 -16.62 -2.50 2.54
N PRO A 220 -16.68 -1.39 3.29
CA PRO A 220 -16.85 -0.06 2.70
C PRO A 220 -15.74 0.25 1.69
N LEU A 221 -16.11 0.99 0.64
CA LEU A 221 -15.15 1.50 -0.35
C LEU A 221 -14.12 2.42 0.33
N GLN A 222 -12.84 2.21 0.05
CA GLN A 222 -11.77 3.10 0.50
C GLN A 222 -11.21 3.87 -0.70
N VAL A 223 -11.15 5.20 -0.57
CA VAL A 223 -10.59 6.10 -1.59
C VAL A 223 -9.62 7.06 -0.91
N ASP A 224 -8.39 7.05 -1.38
CA ASP A 224 -7.31 7.92 -0.96
C ASP A 224 -7.05 8.93 -2.08
N LEU A 225 -7.20 10.21 -1.78
CA LEU A 225 -6.87 11.32 -2.68
C LEU A 225 -5.67 12.06 -2.13
N SER A 226 -4.66 12.32 -2.95
CA SER A 226 -3.50 13.10 -2.55
C SER A 226 -3.15 14.16 -3.59
N GLY A 227 -2.60 15.26 -3.10
CA GLY A 227 -2.05 16.35 -3.92
C GLY A 227 -0.70 16.76 -3.36
N ASN A 228 0.34 16.67 -4.18
CA ASN A 228 1.72 16.97 -3.79
C ASN A 228 2.28 18.08 -4.68
N PHE A 229 2.92 19.08 -4.09
CA PHE A 229 3.64 20.13 -4.78
C PHE A 229 5.14 19.92 -4.59
N MET A 230 5.88 19.82 -5.70
CA MET A 230 7.34 19.78 -5.68
C MET A 230 7.92 21.13 -6.11
N PHE A 231 8.82 21.65 -5.29
CA PHE A 231 9.55 22.90 -5.49
C PHE A 231 11.02 22.61 -5.83
N ASN A 232 11.52 23.21 -6.90
CA ASN A 232 12.90 23.15 -7.37
C ASN A 232 13.47 21.72 -7.49
N GLU A 233 12.60 20.76 -7.82
CA GLU A 233 12.94 19.33 -7.87
C GLU A 233 13.54 18.76 -6.56
N LYS A 234 13.33 19.46 -5.43
CA LYS A 234 13.97 19.13 -4.16
C LYS A 234 12.98 18.94 -3.02
N PHE A 235 12.09 19.90 -2.82
CA PHE A 235 11.21 19.90 -1.65
C PHE A 235 9.79 19.57 -2.06
N VAL A 236 9.15 18.65 -1.35
CA VAL A 236 7.76 18.25 -1.58
C VAL A 236 6.92 18.57 -0.37
N VAL A 237 5.75 19.17 -0.59
CA VAL A 237 4.70 19.27 0.42
C VAL A 237 3.42 18.75 -0.17
N GLY A 238 2.68 17.95 0.59
CA GLY A 238 1.43 17.40 0.12
C GLY A 238 0.39 17.27 1.20
N LEU A 239 -0.85 17.15 0.75
CA LEU A 239 -1.99 16.80 1.57
C LEU A 239 -2.63 15.55 0.98
N ALA A 240 -3.16 14.68 1.84
CA ALA A 240 -3.99 13.58 1.42
C ALA A 240 -5.25 13.49 2.28
N TYR A 241 -6.33 13.01 1.67
CA TYR A 241 -7.59 12.72 2.33
C TYR A 241 -8.00 11.30 1.98
N ARG A 242 -8.10 10.47 3.02
CA ARG A 242 -8.61 9.12 2.95
C ARG A 242 -10.06 9.14 3.40
N TRP A 243 -10.96 8.83 2.48
CA TRP A 243 -12.39 8.91 2.72
C TRP A 243 -12.77 8.07 3.94
N SER A 244 -13.41 8.73 4.93
CA SER A 244 -13.95 8.11 6.14
C SER A 244 -12.88 7.48 7.04
N ALA A 245 -11.61 7.88 6.88
CA ALA A 245 -10.54 7.44 7.77
C ALA A 245 -9.70 8.62 8.25
N SER A 246 -8.96 9.32 7.37
CA SER A 246 -7.92 10.26 7.82
C SER A 246 -7.69 11.45 6.89
N LEU A 247 -7.16 12.53 7.47
CA LEU A 247 -6.55 13.66 6.78
C LEU A 247 -5.05 13.66 7.07
N SER A 248 -4.24 13.80 6.03
CA SER A 248 -2.80 13.60 6.11
C SER A 248 -2.04 14.81 5.59
N ALA A 249 -0.94 15.13 6.26
CA ALA A 249 0.05 16.10 5.80
C ALA A 249 1.36 15.36 5.50
N MET A 250 2.00 15.72 4.39
CA MET A 250 3.20 15.05 3.89
C MET A 250 4.27 16.09 3.57
N ALA A 251 5.51 15.73 3.85
CA ALA A 251 6.69 16.48 3.45
C ALA A 251 7.76 15.53 2.94
N GLY A 252 8.47 15.92 1.89
CA GLY A 252 9.53 15.12 1.30
C GLY A 252 10.71 15.98 0.86
N PHE A 253 11.89 15.36 0.80
CA PHE A 253 13.11 16.05 0.43
C PHE A 253 14.04 15.14 -0.39
N GLN A 254 14.42 15.63 -1.57
CA GLN A 254 15.43 15.03 -2.44
C GLN A 254 16.81 15.47 -1.94
N VAL A 255 17.46 14.58 -1.17
CA VAL A 255 18.76 14.87 -0.54
C VAL A 255 19.88 14.88 -1.57
N SER A 256 19.83 13.94 -2.51
CA SER A 256 20.73 13.83 -3.67
C SER A 256 19.94 13.31 -4.86
N GLU A 257 20.53 13.24 -6.06
CA GLU A 257 19.82 12.68 -7.23
C GLU A 257 19.20 11.31 -6.91
N GLY A 258 19.90 10.46 -6.15
CA GLY A 258 19.47 9.09 -5.87
C GLY A 258 18.72 8.91 -4.56
N MET A 259 18.74 9.88 -3.65
CA MET A 259 18.20 9.72 -2.30
C MET A 259 17.02 10.66 -2.03
N TYR A 260 15.88 10.06 -1.69
CA TYR A 260 14.64 10.77 -1.38
C TYR A 260 14.07 10.30 -0.04
N ILE A 261 13.74 11.24 0.84
CA ILE A 261 13.18 10.97 2.16
C ILE A 261 11.80 11.60 2.22
N GLY A 262 10.84 10.89 2.81
CA GLY A 262 9.49 11.39 3.01
C GLY A 262 8.99 11.11 4.42
N TYR A 263 8.16 12.02 4.91
CA TYR A 263 7.47 11.90 6.17
C TYR A 263 6.01 12.30 5.99
N ALA A 264 5.12 11.54 6.59
CA ALA A 264 3.70 11.84 6.66
C ALA A 264 3.18 11.72 8.08
N TYR A 265 2.23 12.60 8.39
CA TYR A 265 1.43 12.55 9.60
C TYR A 265 -0.04 12.45 9.21
N ASP A 266 -0.74 11.46 9.76
CA ASP A 266 -2.16 11.27 9.57
C ASP A 266 -2.93 11.60 10.84
N ARG A 267 -3.96 12.40 10.68
CA ARG A 267 -4.96 12.65 11.70
C ARG A 267 -6.23 11.90 11.33
N GLU A 268 -6.72 11.08 12.26
CA GLU A 268 -7.99 10.38 12.08
C GLU A 268 -9.16 11.40 12.01
N THR A 269 -10.09 11.14 11.10
CA THR A 269 -11.36 11.88 10.96
C THR A 269 -12.53 11.14 11.62
N THR A 270 -12.30 9.90 12.05
CA THR A 270 -13.27 9.06 12.74
C THR A 270 -13.29 9.33 14.24
N LYS A 271 -14.24 8.70 14.95
CA LYS A 271 -14.31 8.75 16.43
C LYS A 271 -13.03 8.26 17.10
N LEU A 272 -12.20 7.50 16.39
CA LEU A 272 -10.92 7.01 16.88
C LEU A 272 -9.95 8.15 17.22
N ASN A 273 -10.09 9.32 16.58
CA ASN A 273 -9.29 10.52 16.85
C ASN A 273 -9.30 10.96 18.33
N ASN A 274 -10.31 10.59 19.11
CA ASN A 274 -10.39 10.96 20.52
C ASN A 274 -9.51 10.08 21.43
N TYR A 275 -8.97 8.98 20.89
CA TYR A 275 -8.23 7.98 21.66
C TYR A 275 -6.79 7.79 21.19
N ASN A 276 -6.36 8.53 20.16
CA ASN A 276 -5.00 8.46 19.64
C ASN A 276 -4.48 9.85 19.22
N SER A 277 -3.16 9.96 19.08
CA SER A 277 -2.45 11.20 18.73
C SER A 277 -2.02 11.24 17.26
N GLY A 278 -2.68 10.47 16.39
CA GLY A 278 -2.38 10.35 14.96
C GLY A 278 -1.46 9.18 14.62
N SER A 279 -1.13 9.10 13.33
CA SER A 279 -0.24 8.08 12.76
C SER A 279 0.95 8.75 12.08
N HIS A 280 2.11 8.11 12.16
CA HIS A 280 3.36 8.63 11.60
C HIS A 280 3.93 7.63 10.62
N GLU A 281 4.42 8.14 9.49
CA GLU A 281 5.03 7.33 8.43
C GLU A 281 6.30 8.01 7.93
N ILE A 282 7.40 7.27 7.89
CA ILE A 282 8.65 7.72 7.32
C ILE A 282 9.11 6.73 6.26
N PHE A 283 9.66 7.23 5.16
CA PHE A 283 10.33 6.40 4.18
C PHE A 283 11.66 6.98 3.72
N LEU A 284 12.49 6.09 3.19
CA LEU A 284 13.71 6.38 2.46
C LEU A 284 13.68 5.61 1.14
N ARG A 285 13.90 6.31 0.04
CA ARG A 285 14.13 5.74 -1.29
C ARG A 285 15.56 6.01 -1.72
N PHE A 286 16.22 4.99 -2.25
CA PHE A 286 17.55 5.08 -2.82
C PHE A 286 17.59 4.46 -4.21
N GLU A 287 18.08 5.21 -5.19
CA GLU A 287 18.20 4.80 -6.59
C GLU A 287 19.65 4.69 -6.99
N PHE A 288 20.00 3.58 -7.62
CA PHE A 288 21.33 3.32 -8.13
C PHE A 288 21.40 3.69 -9.61
N PHE A 289 22.16 4.74 -9.90
CA PHE A 289 22.49 5.15 -11.27
C PHE A 289 23.57 4.24 -11.84
N ASN A 290 23.18 3.08 -12.37
CA ASN A 290 24.01 2.45 -13.40
C ASN A 290 23.93 3.28 -14.68
N ASN A 291 24.94 3.17 -15.56
CA ASN A 291 25.12 3.86 -16.85
C ASN A 291 23.93 3.72 -17.83
N TYR A 292 22.75 4.19 -17.47
CA TYR A 292 21.67 4.50 -18.38
C TYR A 292 21.88 5.97 -18.74
N ASN A 293 22.25 6.26 -19.99
CA ASN A 293 22.54 7.59 -20.55
C ASN A 293 21.32 8.56 -20.54
N LYS A 294 20.49 8.56 -19.49
CA LYS A 294 19.35 9.45 -19.33
C LYS A 294 19.44 10.08 -17.95
N MET A 295 19.54 11.41 -17.93
CA MET A 295 19.19 12.20 -16.74
C MET A 295 17.77 11.79 -16.35
N ILE A 296 17.62 11.20 -15.17
CA ILE A 296 16.32 10.75 -14.68
C ILE A 296 15.64 11.97 -14.07
N SER A 297 14.77 12.60 -14.86
CA SER A 297 13.76 13.51 -14.34
C SER A 297 12.94 12.75 -13.28
N PRO A 298 12.50 13.39 -12.18
CA PRO A 298 11.70 12.76 -11.13
C PRO A 298 10.42 12.10 -11.68
N ARG A 299 10.53 10.85 -12.16
CA ARG A 299 9.41 10.10 -12.73
C ARG A 299 8.41 9.84 -11.61
N PHE A 300 7.23 10.41 -11.77
CA PHE A 300 6.16 10.37 -10.77
C PHE A 300 6.54 10.95 -9.40
N PHE A 301 7.61 11.75 -9.29
CA PHE A 301 8.34 12.07 -8.05
C PHE A 301 8.93 10.87 -7.33
#